data_AF-A0A2N1XTZ0-F1
#
_entry.id   AF-A0A2N1XTZ0-F1
#
_cell.length_a   1.000
_cell.length_b   1.000
_cell.length_c   1.000
_cell.angle_alpha   90.00
_cell.angle_beta   90.00
_cell.angle_gamma   90.00
#
_symmetry.space_group_name_H-M   'P 1'
#
loop_
_entity.id
_entity.type
_entity.pdbx_description
1 polymer ?
#
loop_
_entity_poly.entity_id
_entity_poly.type
_entity_poly.pdbx_seq_one_letter_code
_entity_poly.pdbx_strand_id
1 'polypeptide(L)'
;MDELEARIGTFRQALLQGLAPYQAILRSLQTIPGLDETGAVLLWVEIGDDMSAWVTPERFASWAGVCPGNNESAGKKKTGKTRKSNPYVRRIVCEASNAASRTPCRLQDMFKGLLIRRGRKRAIFALAHKIVKIVFLLIE
;
A
#
# COMPACT_ATOMS: atom_id res chain seq x y z
N MET A 1 0.20 0.55 32.15
CA MET A 1 0.64 0.11 30.81
C MET A 1 -0.30 -0.99 30.32
N ASP A 2 -0.57 -1.97 31.19
CA ASP A 2 -1.43 -3.13 30.95
C ASP A 2 -2.87 -2.82 30.53
N GLU A 3 -3.51 -1.80 31.09
CA GLU A 3 -4.89 -1.43 30.72
C GLU A 3 -5.00 -0.95 29.26
N LEU A 4 -4.01 -0.19 28.77
CA LEU A 4 -4.02 0.33 27.41
C LEU A 4 -3.78 -0.80 26.39
N GLU A 5 -2.85 -1.71 26.70
CA GLU A 5 -2.58 -2.88 25.87
C GLU A 5 -3.79 -3.81 25.80
N ALA A 6 -4.45 -4.05 26.94
CA ALA A 6 -5.69 -4.82 26.98
C ALA A 6 -6.77 -4.20 26.08
N ARG A 7 -6.93 -2.87 26.14
CA ARG A 7 -7.93 -2.16 25.35
C ARG A 7 -7.64 -2.20 23.84
N ILE A 8 -6.37 -2.07 23.44
CA ILE A 8 -5.94 -2.27 22.04
C ILE A 8 -6.25 -3.71 21.59
N GLY A 9 -5.97 -4.69 22.45
CA GLY A 9 -6.29 -6.10 22.19
C GLY A 9 -7.77 -6.33 21.94
N THR A 10 -8.65 -5.76 22.78
CA THR A 10 -10.10 -5.84 22.61
C THR A 10 -10.56 -5.26 21.27
N PHE A 11 -10.08 -4.08 20.90
CA PHE A 11 -10.44 -3.46 19.62
C PHE A 11 -9.96 -4.29 18.42
N ARG A 12 -8.73 -4.82 18.49
CA ARG A 12 -8.20 -5.70 17.44
C ARG A 12 -9.08 -6.93 17.27
N GLN A 13 -9.48 -7.57 18.36
CA GLN A 13 -10.31 -8.77 18.32
C GLN A 13 -11.69 -8.48 17.73
N ALA A 14 -12.34 -7.41 18.17
CA ALA A 14 -13.64 -6.99 17.62
C ALA A 14 -13.55 -6.71 16.11
N LEU A 15 -12.44 -6.08 15.68
CA LEU A 15 -12.23 -5.75 14.28
C LEU A 15 -11.99 -7.00 13.42
N LEU A 16 -11.19 -7.97 13.90
CA LEU A 16 -10.99 -9.26 13.23
C LEU A 16 -12.29 -10.07 13.13
N GLN A 17 -13.14 -10.02 14.16
CA GLN A 17 -14.46 -10.67 14.14
C GLN A 17 -15.37 -10.04 13.08
N GLY A 18 -15.42 -8.71 13.00
CA GLY A 18 -16.20 -8.00 11.97
C GLY A 18 -15.70 -8.26 10.55
N LEU A 19 -14.41 -8.55 10.38
CA LEU A 19 -13.80 -8.87 9.09
C LEU A 19 -13.78 -10.36 8.75
N ALA A 20 -14.43 -11.22 9.56
CA ALA A 20 -14.50 -12.66 9.28
C ALA A 20 -14.99 -13.02 7.86
N PRO A 21 -15.98 -12.32 7.26
CA PRO A 21 -16.40 -12.59 5.88
C PRO A 21 -15.30 -12.34 4.83
N TYR A 22 -14.32 -11.48 5.15
CA TYR A 22 -13.26 -11.05 4.24
C TYR A 22 -11.93 -11.78 4.45
N GLN A 23 -11.91 -12.87 5.22
CA GLN A 23 -10.67 -13.61 5.53
C GLN A 23 -9.91 -14.09 4.30
N ALA A 24 -10.61 -14.48 3.23
CA ALA A 24 -9.97 -14.89 1.99
C ALA A 24 -9.15 -13.74 1.37
N ILE A 25 -9.74 -12.54 1.29
CA ILE A 25 -9.07 -11.34 0.77
C ILE A 25 -7.92 -10.94 1.69
N LEU A 26 -8.14 -10.92 3.02
CA LEU A 26 -7.08 -10.59 3.98
C LEU A 26 -5.89 -11.55 3.88
N ARG A 27 -6.13 -12.84 3.66
CA ARG A 27 -5.08 -13.84 3.44
C ARG A 27 -4.35 -13.61 2.11
N SER A 28 -5.08 -13.25 1.05
CA SER A 28 -4.47 -12.87 -0.23
C SER A 28 -3.57 -11.65 -0.08
N LEU A 29 -4.00 -10.60 0.62
CA LEU A 29 -3.19 -9.40 0.88
C LEU A 29 -1.91 -9.72 1.66
N GLN A 30 -1.96 -10.63 2.62
CA GLN A 30 -0.78 -11.09 3.39
C GLN A 30 0.25 -11.86 2.55
N THR A 31 -0.08 -12.28 1.33
CA THR A 31 0.92 -12.88 0.41
C THR A 31 1.91 -11.84 -0.13
N ILE A 32 1.57 -10.56 -0.04
CA ILE A 32 2.44 -9.46 -0.45
C ILE A 32 3.56 -9.32 0.59
N PRO A 33 4.85 -9.36 0.16
CA PRO A 33 5.96 -9.17 1.08
C PRO A 33 5.85 -7.85 1.84
N GLY A 34 5.86 -7.93 3.17
CA GLY A 34 5.79 -6.76 4.04
C GLY A 34 4.39 -6.36 4.51
N LEU A 35 3.34 -7.08 4.11
CA LEU A 35 2.00 -6.96 4.70
C LEU A 35 1.74 -8.12 5.67
N ASP A 36 1.61 -7.79 6.95
CA ASP A 36 1.17 -8.71 8.00
C ASP A 36 -0.36 -8.63 8.18
N GLU A 37 -0.91 -9.39 9.13
CA GLU A 37 -2.36 -9.36 9.43
C GLU A 37 -2.86 -7.94 9.68
N THR A 38 -2.15 -7.18 10.52
CA THR A 38 -2.51 -5.80 10.86
C THR A 38 -2.48 -4.89 9.64
N GLY A 39 -1.42 -4.97 8.82
CA GLY A 39 -1.28 -4.19 7.61
C GLY A 39 -2.35 -4.52 6.57
N ALA A 40 -2.67 -5.80 6.38
CA ALA A 40 -3.74 -6.24 5.47
C ALA A 40 -5.11 -5.74 5.94
N VAL A 41 -5.38 -5.86 7.22
CA VAL A 41 -6.62 -5.40 7.86
C VAL A 41 -6.79 -3.89 7.74
N LEU A 42 -5.78 -3.11 8.11
CA LEU A 42 -5.83 -1.65 8.01
C LEU A 42 -5.98 -1.22 6.55
N LEU A 43 -5.29 -1.88 5.63
CA LEU A 43 -5.40 -1.59 4.21
C LEU A 43 -6.81 -1.87 3.69
N TRP A 44 -7.40 -3.02 4.06
CA TRP A 44 -8.76 -3.39 3.67
C TRP A 44 -9.81 -2.40 4.21
N VAL A 45 -9.71 -2.01 5.48
CA VAL A 45 -10.63 -1.04 6.10
C VAL A 45 -10.57 0.33 5.41
N GLU A 46 -9.40 0.75 4.94
CA GLU A 46 -9.25 2.03 4.22
C GLU A 46 -9.72 1.98 2.77
N ILE A 47 -9.66 0.81 2.12
CA ILE A 47 -10.11 0.62 0.73
C ILE A 47 -11.62 0.42 0.68
N GLY A 48 -12.15 -0.46 1.54
CA GLY A 48 -13.53 -0.93 1.49
C GLY A 48 -13.73 -2.09 0.50
N ASP A 49 -15.00 -2.48 0.34
CA ASP A 49 -15.45 -3.55 -0.55
C ASP A 49 -15.81 -3.05 -1.97
N ASP A 50 -15.98 -1.75 -2.15
CA ASP A 50 -16.33 -1.16 -3.45
C ASP A 50 -15.09 -0.76 -4.28
N MET A 51 -14.57 -1.72 -5.05
CA MET A 51 -13.51 -1.46 -6.02
C MET A 51 -14.02 -0.75 -7.30
N SER A 52 -15.33 -0.66 -7.52
CA SER A 52 -15.91 -0.03 -8.72
C SER A 52 -15.61 1.48 -8.78
N ALA A 53 -15.34 2.10 -7.62
CA ALA A 53 -14.83 3.46 -7.51
C ALA A 53 -13.54 3.68 -8.31
N TRP A 54 -12.75 2.62 -8.56
CA TRP A 54 -11.52 2.67 -9.35
C TRP A 54 -11.58 1.72 -10.55
N VAL A 55 -12.02 2.25 -11.69
CA VAL A 55 -12.06 1.52 -12.99
C VAL A 55 -10.71 0.93 -13.43
N THR A 56 -9.58 1.42 -12.91
CA THR A 56 -8.24 0.98 -13.32
C THR A 56 -7.26 0.97 -12.15
N PRO A 57 -6.24 0.09 -12.16
CA PRO A 57 -5.16 0.11 -11.16
C PRO A 57 -4.45 1.47 -11.07
N GLU A 58 -4.37 2.22 -12.16
CA GLU A 58 -3.74 3.54 -12.22
C GLU A 58 -4.54 4.58 -11.43
N ARG A 59 -5.88 4.53 -11.50
CA ARG A 59 -6.75 5.40 -10.69
C ARG A 59 -6.62 5.07 -9.21
N PHE A 60 -6.58 3.78 -8.87
CA PHE A 60 -6.35 3.32 -7.50
C PHE A 60 -4.99 3.79 -6.96
N ALA A 61 -3.92 3.63 -7.74
CA ALA A 61 -2.58 4.14 -7.43
C ALA A 61 -2.51 5.67 -7.27
N SER A 62 -3.29 6.41 -8.05
CA SER A 62 -3.42 7.86 -7.93
C SER A 62 -4.10 8.24 -6.61
N TRP A 63 -5.21 7.57 -6.28
CA TRP A 63 -5.94 7.76 -5.02
C TRP A 63 -5.09 7.42 -3.78
N ALA A 64 -4.33 6.33 -3.84
CA ALA A 64 -3.40 5.92 -2.79
C ALA A 64 -2.19 6.87 -2.64
N GLY A 65 -1.98 7.80 -3.59
CA GLY A 65 -0.88 8.77 -3.54
C GLY A 65 0.51 8.15 -3.67
N VAL A 66 0.61 7.09 -4.47
CA VAL A 66 1.88 6.44 -4.81
C VAL A 66 2.29 6.68 -6.27
N CYS A 67 1.37 7.24 -7.08
CA CYS A 67 1.66 7.62 -8.46
C CYS A 67 2.58 8.86 -8.51
N PRO A 68 3.59 8.90 -9.39
CA PRO A 68 4.40 10.10 -9.62
C PRO A 68 3.52 11.26 -10.10
N GLY A 69 3.78 12.48 -9.61
CA GLY A 69 3.01 13.65 -10.02
C GLY A 69 3.21 13.94 -11.51
N ASN A 70 2.11 13.98 -12.27
CA ASN A 70 2.11 14.45 -13.66
C ASN A 70 1.73 15.94 -13.69
N ASN A 71 2.72 16.81 -13.48
CA ASN A 71 2.53 18.27 -13.50
C ASN A 71 3.25 18.83 -14.73
N GLU A 72 2.54 18.94 -15.83
CA GLU A 72 3.06 19.43 -17.10
C GLU A 72 2.16 20.55 -17.64
N SER A 73 2.76 21.60 -18.18
CA SER A 73 2.03 22.73 -18.75
C SER A 73 2.82 23.27 -19.93
N ALA A 74 2.15 23.41 -21.09
CA ALA A 74 2.77 23.80 -22.35
C ALA A 74 4.05 22.99 -22.69
N GLY A 75 4.02 21.67 -22.48
CA GLY A 75 5.16 20.77 -22.75
C GLY A 75 6.33 20.87 -21.76
N LYS A 76 6.22 21.71 -20.72
CA LYS A 76 7.23 21.84 -19.67
C LYS A 76 6.82 21.06 -18.43
N LYS A 77 7.66 20.09 -18.04
CA LYS A 77 7.51 19.35 -16.79
C LYS A 77 7.84 20.25 -15.60
N LYS A 78 6.84 20.48 -14.75
CA LYS A 78 6.94 21.17 -13.47
C LYS A 78 7.20 20.14 -12.35
N THR A 79 6.84 20.47 -11.10
CA THR A 79 7.15 19.62 -9.95
C THR A 79 6.43 18.27 -10.00
N GLY A 80 7.16 17.16 -9.98
CA GLY A 80 6.60 15.81 -9.93
C GLY A 80 6.15 15.35 -8.52
N LYS A 81 5.84 16.29 -7.62
CA LYS A 81 5.44 15.97 -6.25
C LYS A 81 4.10 15.23 -6.28
N THR A 82 3.98 14.19 -5.46
CA THR A 82 2.74 13.44 -5.32
C THR A 82 1.65 14.32 -4.70
N ARG A 83 0.40 14.13 -5.13
CA ARG A 83 -0.76 14.86 -4.60
C ARG A 83 -1.07 14.44 -3.16
N LYS A 84 -1.91 15.23 -2.48
CA LYS A 84 -2.54 14.79 -1.22
C LYS A 84 -3.38 13.56 -1.52
N SER A 85 -3.26 12.54 -0.67
CA SER A 85 -3.87 11.22 -0.82
C SER A 85 -4.33 10.71 0.54
N ASN A 86 -4.95 9.52 0.57
CA ASN A 86 -5.16 8.82 1.83
C ASN A 86 -3.79 8.58 2.52
N PRO A 87 -3.51 9.23 3.66
CA PRO A 87 -2.21 9.13 4.32
C PRO A 87 -1.98 7.77 4.98
N TYR A 88 -3.04 7.06 5.36
CA TYR A 88 -2.98 5.74 5.98
C TYR A 88 -2.56 4.68 4.98
N VAL A 89 -3.28 4.59 3.84
CA VAL A 89 -2.93 3.68 2.74
C VAL A 89 -1.51 3.92 2.27
N ARG A 90 -1.14 5.19 2.06
CA ARG A 90 0.21 5.55 1.64
C ARG A 90 1.26 5.09 2.66
N ARG A 91 1.02 5.25 3.97
CA ARG A 91 1.93 4.82 5.02
C ARG A 91 2.10 3.29 5.01
N ILE A 92 0.99 2.55 5.03
CA ILE A 92 0.97 1.08 5.04
C ILE A 92 1.76 0.52 3.85
N VAL A 93 1.47 1.01 2.65
CA VAL A 93 2.15 0.54 1.43
C VAL A 93 3.63 0.93 1.43
N CYS A 94 4.00 2.11 1.95
CA CYS A 94 5.41 2.49 2.07
C CYS A 94 6.16 1.61 3.08
N GLU A 95 5.53 1.26 4.20
CA GLU A 95 6.10 0.35 5.19
C GLU A 95 6.29 -1.06 4.61
N ALA A 96 5.25 -1.59 3.95
CA ALA A 96 5.34 -2.85 3.22
C ALA A 96 6.45 -2.82 2.16
N SER A 97 6.59 -1.72 1.42
CA SER A 97 7.69 -1.53 0.45
C SER A 97 9.07 -1.54 1.09
N ASN A 98 9.22 -0.96 2.29
CA ASN A 98 10.48 -1.00 3.02
C ASN A 98 10.80 -2.41 3.53
N ALA A 99 9.80 -3.18 3.97
CA ALA A 99 9.97 -4.59 4.31
C ALA A 99 10.32 -5.41 3.06
N ALA A 100 9.55 -5.30 1.97
CA ALA A 100 9.80 -5.96 0.69
C ALA A 100 11.20 -5.67 0.12
N SER A 101 11.74 -4.46 0.33
CA SER A 101 13.10 -4.13 -0.12
C SER A 101 14.20 -4.94 0.58
N ARG A 102 13.90 -5.53 1.74
CA ARG A 102 14.82 -6.35 2.56
C ARG A 102 14.52 -7.84 2.47
N THR A 103 13.36 -8.24 1.94
CA THR A 103 12.97 -9.64 1.78
C THR A 103 13.44 -10.19 0.43
N PRO A 104 14.05 -11.38 0.35
CA PRO A 104 14.44 -11.99 -0.93
C PRO A 104 13.21 -12.31 -1.77
N CYS A 105 12.91 -11.44 -2.74
CA CYS A 105 11.76 -11.56 -3.64
C CYS A 105 11.94 -10.66 -4.87
N ARG A 106 11.07 -10.81 -5.87
CA ARG A 106 11.12 -10.00 -7.10
C ARG A 106 11.01 -8.49 -6.86
N LEU A 107 10.33 -8.07 -5.78
CA LEU A 107 10.25 -6.65 -5.39
C LEU A 107 11.60 -6.12 -4.90
N GLN A 108 12.40 -6.95 -4.22
CA GLN A 108 13.76 -6.58 -3.82
C GLN A 108 14.67 -6.42 -5.04
N ASP A 109 14.59 -7.30 -6.04
CA ASP A 109 15.39 -7.17 -7.26
C ASP A 109 15.04 -5.88 -8.01
N MET A 110 13.74 -5.57 -8.11
CA MET A 110 13.28 -4.28 -8.64
C MET A 110 13.83 -3.10 -7.83
N PHE A 111 13.82 -3.20 -6.49
CA PHE A 111 14.35 -2.17 -5.60
C PHE A 111 15.85 -1.94 -5.84
N LYS A 112 16.66 -3.00 -5.91
CA LYS A 112 18.11 -2.91 -6.15
C LYS A 112 18.42 -2.18 -7.45
N GLY A 113 17.72 -2.52 -8.55
CA GLY A 113 17.90 -1.83 -9.83
C GLY A 113 17.50 -0.35 -9.80
N LEU A 114 16.42 -0.02 -9.08
CA LEU A 114 15.96 1.36 -8.94
C LEU A 114 16.80 2.19 -7.97
N LEU A 115 17.36 1.56 -6.93
CA LEU A 115 18.19 2.20 -5.93
C LEU A 115 19.40 2.87 -6.58
N ILE A 116 20.08 2.14 -7.47
CA ILE A 116 21.25 2.64 -8.22
C ILE A 116 20.88 3.82 -9.12
N ARG A 117 19.73 3.75 -9.81
CA ARG A 117 19.34 4.75 -10.83
C ARG A 117 18.66 6.00 -10.27
N ARG A 118 17.93 5.88 -9.15
CA ARG A 118 16.99 6.93 -8.69
C ARG A 118 17.11 7.27 -7.19
N GLY A 119 17.88 6.51 -6.43
CA GLY A 119 18.01 6.67 -4.97
C GLY A 119 16.84 6.07 -4.19
N ARG A 120 17.07 5.87 -2.88
CA ARG A 120 16.21 5.08 -1.99
C ARG A 120 14.75 5.52 -1.95
N LYS A 121 14.49 6.82 -1.72
CA LYS A 121 13.11 7.35 -1.58
C LYS A 121 12.27 7.09 -2.82
N ARG A 122 12.84 7.29 -4.01
CA ARG A 122 12.15 7.06 -5.29
C ARG A 122 11.97 5.57 -5.58
N ALA A 123 12.96 4.75 -5.20
CA ALA A 123 12.85 3.29 -5.32
C ALA A 123 11.72 2.73 -4.45
N ILE A 124 11.62 3.15 -3.17
CA ILE A 124 10.51 2.75 -2.29
C ILE A 124 9.15 3.17 -2.85
N PHE A 125 9.03 4.38 -3.37
CA PHE A 125 7.77 4.85 -3.99
C PHE A 125 7.38 4.03 -5.23
N ALA A 126 8.35 3.64 -6.05
CA ALA A 126 8.10 2.78 -7.19
C ALA A 126 7.67 1.36 -6.76
N LEU A 127 8.23 0.83 -5.68
CA LEU A 127 7.75 -0.41 -5.05
C LEU A 127 6.32 -0.24 -4.54
N ALA A 128 6.03 0.87 -3.86
CA ALA A 128 4.70 1.16 -3.34
C ALA A 128 3.67 1.22 -4.46
N HIS A 129 4.02 1.87 -5.58
CA HIS A 129 3.19 1.88 -6.78
C HIS A 129 2.93 0.47 -7.32
N LYS A 130 3.95 -0.39 -7.35
CA LYS A 130 3.79 -1.79 -7.79
C LYS A 130 2.93 -2.60 -6.83
N ILE A 131 3.10 -2.44 -5.51
CA ILE A 131 2.30 -3.11 -4.48
C ILE A 131 0.83 -2.72 -4.61
N VAL A 132 0.51 -1.43 -4.76
CA VAL A 132 -0.89 -0.98 -4.93
C VAL A 132 -1.56 -1.60 -6.15
N LYS A 133 -0.82 -1.79 -7.24
CA LYS A 133 -1.34 -2.52 -8.41
C LYS A 133 -1.57 -4.01 -8.12
N ILE A 134 -0.74 -4.65 -7.29
CA ILE A 134 -0.95 -6.04 -6.86
C ILE A 134 -2.19 -6.11 -5.96
N VAL A 135 -2.34 -5.19 -5.01
CA VAL A 135 -3.51 -5.09 -4.13
C VAL A 135 -4.79 -4.99 -4.95
N PHE A 136 -4.82 -4.12 -5.98
CA PHE A 136 -5.96 -4.00 -6.88
C PHE A 136 -6.37 -5.34 -7.50
N LEU A 137 -5.39 -6.06 -8.07
CA LEU A 137 -5.59 -7.36 -8.73
C LEU A 137 -5.93 -8.52 -7.78
N LEU A 138 -5.71 -8.36 -6.47
CA LEU A 138 -6.06 -9.38 -5.48
C LEU A 138 -7.47 -9.19 -4.90
N ILE A 139 -8.03 -7.98 -5.06
CA ILE A 139 -9.36 -7.64 -4.57
C ILE A 139 -10.40 -7.73 -5.70
N GLU A 140 -10.02 -7.33 -6.92
CA GLU A 140 -10.80 -7.55 -8.15
C GLU A 140 -10.93 -9.06 -8.47
#